data_AF-A0A2X2SKZ5-F1
#
_entry.id   AF-A0A2X2SKZ5-F1
#
_cell.length_a   1.000
_cell.length_b   1.000
_cell.length_c   1.000
_cell.angle_alpha   90.00
_cell.angle_beta   90.00
_cell.angle_gamma   90.00
#
_symmetry.space_group_name_H-M   'P 1'
#
loop_
_entity.id
_entity.type
_entity.pdbx_description
1 polymer ?
#
loop_
_entity_poly.entity_id
_entity_poly.type
_entity_poly.pdbx_seq_one_letter_code
_entity_poly.pdbx_strand_id
1 'polypeptide(L)'
;MAKEKETPVMANDNSPNIDNEREQALDEREEQLNAREEYLNEYESRLTERELRLTERESQLDEREEALTAQVTEESQEETPQEGVEFEFREVHYKFADDAPKMLLIGSEALTQEQIAKDEDLLLQLIGGRSPLIVKL
;
A
#
# COMPACT_ATOMS: atom_id res chain seq x y z
N MET A 1 48.15 73.72 -44.91
CA MET A 1 46.86 73.51 -44.22
C MET A 1 46.17 72.31 -44.85
N ALA A 2 46.23 71.14 -44.19
CA ALA A 2 45.54 69.94 -44.63
C ALA A 2 44.08 70.04 -44.16
N LYS A 3 43.12 69.86 -45.08
CA LYS A 3 41.69 69.78 -44.75
C LYS A 3 41.41 68.38 -44.21
N GLU A 4 41.00 68.31 -42.95
CA GLU A 4 40.42 67.13 -42.34
C GLU A 4 39.14 66.75 -43.11
N LYS A 5 39.11 65.53 -43.64
CA LYS A 5 37.89 64.91 -44.13
C LYS A 5 37.16 64.34 -42.92
N GLU A 6 36.18 65.07 -42.41
CA GLU A 6 35.18 64.49 -41.52
C GLU A 6 34.35 63.49 -42.34
N THR A 7 34.45 62.22 -41.98
CA THR A 7 33.49 61.19 -42.40
C THR A 7 32.18 61.43 -41.63
N PRO A 8 31.02 61.52 -42.30
CA PRO A 8 29.76 61.66 -41.59
C PRO A 8 29.49 60.34 -40.87
N VAL A 9 29.44 60.40 -39.54
CA VAL A 9 28.87 59.34 -38.71
C VAL A 9 27.38 59.29 -39.08
N MET A 10 27.00 58.27 -39.84
CA MET A 10 25.59 57.94 -40.07
C MET A 10 24.99 57.61 -38.70
N ALA A 11 24.31 58.58 -38.10
CA ALA A 11 23.45 58.33 -36.95
C ALA A 11 22.38 57.32 -37.40
N ASN A 12 22.41 56.15 -36.76
CA ASN A 12 21.57 55.02 -37.10
C ASN A 12 20.12 55.34 -36.68
N ASP A 13 19.30 55.74 -37.64
CA ASP A 13 17.90 56.21 -37.51
C ASP A 13 16.90 55.08 -37.13
N ASN A 14 17.38 53.97 -36.56
CA ASN A 14 16.61 52.75 -36.26
C ASN A 14 16.37 52.50 -34.75
N SER A 15 16.84 53.37 -33.87
CA SER A 15 16.73 53.19 -32.40
C SER A 15 15.30 52.97 -31.88
N PRO A 16 14.28 53.79 -32.24
CA PRO A 16 12.94 53.62 -31.66
C PRO A 16 12.23 52.34 -32.13
N ASN A 17 12.61 51.78 -33.27
CA ASN A 17 12.01 50.54 -33.77
C ASN A 17 12.55 49.31 -33.01
N ILE A 18 13.86 49.32 -32.70
CA ILE A 18 14.50 48.25 -31.90
C ILE A 18 13.96 48.23 -30.47
N ASP A 19 13.71 49.40 -29.87
CA ASP A 19 13.16 49.49 -28.52
C ASP A 19 11.73 48.96 -28.44
N ASN A 20 10.90 49.25 -29.46
CA ASN A 20 9.52 48.75 -29.55
C ASN A 20 9.45 47.23 -29.79
N GLU A 21 10.31 46.67 -30.64
CA GLU A 21 10.42 45.22 -30.84
C GLU A 21 10.86 44.49 -29.57
N ARG A 22 11.74 45.11 -28.77
CA ARG A 22 12.17 44.55 -27.47
C ARG A 22 11.06 44.59 -26.43
N GLU A 23 10.28 45.65 -26.38
CA GLU A 23 9.14 45.77 -25.48
C GLU A 23 8.09 44.69 -25.79
N GLN A 24 7.73 44.51 -27.07
CA GLN A 24 6.83 43.43 -27.50
C GLN A 24 7.36 42.04 -27.14
N ALA A 25 8.66 41.78 -27.34
CA ALA A 25 9.26 40.50 -26.98
C ALA A 25 9.29 40.25 -25.46
N LEU A 26 9.34 41.31 -24.64
CA LEU A 26 9.24 41.21 -23.19
C LEU A 26 7.81 40.94 -22.75
N ASP A 27 6.82 41.61 -23.35
CA ASP A 27 5.40 41.38 -23.08
C ASP A 27 4.99 39.93 -23.41
N GLU A 28 5.38 39.44 -24.59
CA GLU A 28 5.15 38.04 -24.99
C GLU A 28 5.78 37.04 -24.00
N ARG A 29 6.96 37.37 -23.48
CA ARG A 29 7.65 36.53 -22.49
C ARG A 29 6.96 36.59 -21.13
N GLU A 30 6.46 37.74 -20.73
CA GLU A 30 5.70 37.91 -19.48
C GLU A 30 4.39 37.13 -19.53
N GLU A 31 3.65 37.19 -20.64
CA GLU A 31 2.44 36.38 -20.86
C GLU A 31 2.73 34.88 -20.77
N GLN A 32 3.83 34.41 -21.38
CA GLN A 32 4.24 33.01 -21.29
C GLN A 32 4.62 32.59 -19.87
N LEU A 33 5.28 33.47 -19.12
CA LEU A 33 5.63 33.21 -17.72
C LEU A 33 4.38 33.14 -16.84
N ASN A 34 3.44 34.05 -17.02
CA ASN A 34 2.17 34.05 -16.28
C ASN A 34 1.36 32.78 -16.54
N ALA A 35 1.23 32.36 -17.82
CA ALA A 35 0.54 31.11 -18.16
C ALA A 35 1.24 29.88 -17.54
N ARG A 36 2.57 29.89 -17.45
CA ARG A 36 3.33 28.81 -16.80
C ARG A 36 3.12 28.81 -15.29
N GLU A 37 3.05 29.98 -14.66
CA GLU A 37 2.81 30.12 -13.23
C GLU A 37 1.41 29.63 -12.86
N GLU A 38 0.38 29.98 -13.64
CA GLU A 38 -0.98 29.47 -13.46
C GLU A 38 -1.02 27.93 -13.55
N TYR A 39 -0.37 27.35 -14.56
CA TYR A 39 -0.28 25.89 -14.71
C TYR A 39 0.42 25.22 -13.51
N LEU A 40 1.50 25.82 -13.01
CA LEU A 40 2.22 25.30 -11.84
C LEU A 40 1.35 25.38 -10.58
N ASN A 41 0.64 26.48 -10.36
CA ASN A 41 -0.27 26.62 -9.23
C ASN A 41 -1.39 25.56 -9.25
N GLU A 42 -1.97 25.29 -10.42
CA GLU A 42 -2.96 24.21 -10.55
C GLU A 42 -2.35 22.84 -10.24
N TYR A 43 -1.13 22.60 -10.71
CA TYR A 43 -0.43 21.33 -10.48
C TYR A 43 -0.12 21.13 -8.98
N GLU A 44 0.37 22.17 -8.30
CA GLU A 44 0.64 22.15 -6.86
C GLU A 44 -0.64 21.92 -6.04
N SER A 45 -1.76 22.54 -6.43
CA SER A 45 -3.05 22.30 -5.79
C SER A 45 -3.49 20.84 -5.88
N ARG A 46 -3.36 20.22 -7.07
CA ARG A 46 -3.67 18.79 -7.27
C ARG A 46 -2.72 17.87 -6.50
N LEU A 47 -1.45 18.24 -6.39
CA LEU A 47 -0.47 17.49 -5.60
C LEU A 47 -0.84 17.52 -4.11
N THR A 48 -1.21 18.70 -3.60
CA THR A 48 -1.63 18.88 -2.21
C THR A 48 -2.86 18.04 -1.87
N GLU A 49 -3.88 18.01 -2.76
CA GLU A 49 -5.06 17.17 -2.58
C GLU A 49 -4.70 15.67 -2.55
N ARG A 50 -3.77 15.25 -3.42
CA ARG A 50 -3.30 13.88 -3.46
C ARG A 50 -2.55 13.49 -2.18
N GLU A 51 -1.70 14.37 -1.66
CA GLU A 51 -0.99 14.17 -0.40
C GLU A 51 -1.97 14.00 0.75
N LEU A 52 -2.99 14.87 0.87
CA LEU A 52 -4.00 14.77 1.91
C LEU A 52 -4.72 13.41 1.88
N ARG A 53 -5.10 12.94 0.69
CA ARG A 53 -5.75 11.63 0.52
C ARG A 53 -4.82 10.46 0.87
N LEU A 54 -3.52 10.59 0.62
CA LEU A 54 -2.55 9.57 1.00
C LEU A 54 -2.40 9.50 2.52
N THR A 55 -2.29 10.64 3.20
CA THR A 55 -2.22 10.71 4.67
C THR A 55 -3.46 10.10 5.32
N GLU A 56 -4.66 10.38 4.80
CA GLU A 56 -5.89 9.76 5.30
C GLU A 56 -5.87 8.23 5.15
N ARG A 57 -5.39 7.74 4.01
CA ARG A 57 -5.28 6.30 3.77
C ARG A 57 -4.25 5.64 4.68
N GLU A 58 -3.14 6.31 4.95
CA GLU A 58 -2.09 5.82 5.85
C GLU A 58 -2.65 5.66 7.27
N SER A 59 -3.35 6.68 7.78
CA SER A 59 -4.03 6.60 9.09
C SER A 59 -5.03 5.44 9.18
N GLN A 60 -5.81 5.19 8.13
CA GLN A 60 -6.75 4.06 8.11
C GLN A 60 -6.05 2.70 8.10
N LEU A 61 -4.85 2.62 7.49
CA LEU A 61 -4.05 1.40 7.48
C LEU A 61 -3.44 1.15 8.85
N ASP A 62 -2.93 2.19 9.51
CA ASP A 62 -2.38 2.10 10.86
C ASP A 62 -3.45 1.60 11.86
N GLU A 63 -4.66 2.16 11.83
CA GLU A 63 -5.78 1.69 12.66
C GLU A 63 -6.11 0.21 12.42
N ARG A 64 -6.06 -0.22 11.15
CA ARG A 64 -6.33 -1.62 10.79
C ARG A 64 -5.22 -2.55 11.26
N GLU A 65 -3.97 -2.12 11.17
CA GLU A 65 -2.82 -2.87 11.66
C GLU A 65 -2.84 -3.02 13.18
N GLU A 66 -3.18 -1.96 13.91
CA GLU A 66 -3.38 -2.01 15.36
C GLU A 66 -4.50 -2.99 15.73
N ALA A 67 -5.64 -2.93 15.03
CA ALA A 67 -6.76 -3.84 15.28
C ALA A 67 -6.40 -5.32 15.02
N LEU A 68 -5.66 -5.60 13.94
CA LEU A 68 -5.19 -6.96 13.63
C LEU A 68 -4.16 -7.43 14.66
N THR A 69 -3.25 -6.57 15.09
CA THR A 69 -2.24 -6.90 16.09
C THR A 69 -2.87 -7.19 17.45
N ALA A 70 -3.91 -6.42 17.83
CA ALA A 70 -4.71 -6.69 19.02
C ALA A 70 -5.41 -8.05 18.91
N GLN A 71 -6.02 -8.36 17.76
CA GLN A 71 -6.68 -9.66 17.54
C GLN A 71 -5.69 -10.83 17.64
N VAL A 72 -4.51 -10.72 17.03
CA VAL A 72 -3.45 -11.75 17.12
C VAL A 72 -2.98 -11.93 18.56
N THR A 73 -2.88 -10.84 19.32
CA THR A 73 -2.47 -10.89 20.73
C THR A 73 -3.52 -11.60 21.58
N GLU A 74 -4.80 -11.31 21.38
CA GLU A 74 -5.91 -11.99 22.07
C GLU A 74 -6.01 -13.47 21.68
N GLU A 75 -5.92 -13.81 20.39
CA GLU A 75 -5.92 -15.20 19.91
C GLU A 75 -4.74 -16.00 20.47
N SER A 76 -3.56 -15.38 20.59
CA SER A 76 -2.37 -16.02 21.16
C SER A 76 -2.42 -16.14 22.69
N GLN A 77 -3.23 -15.33 23.40
CA GLN A 77 -3.43 -15.43 24.85
C GLN A 77 -4.53 -16.43 25.25
N GLU A 78 -5.46 -16.76 24.34
CA GLU A 78 -6.47 -17.81 24.56
C GLU A 78 -6.01 -19.24 24.24
N GLU A 79 -4.74 -19.42 23.82
CA GLU A 79 -4.07 -20.72 23.79
C GLU A 79 -3.61 -21.14 25.19
N THR A 80 -4.56 -21.24 26.12
CA THR A 80 -4.40 -22.18 27.22
C THR A 80 -4.25 -23.58 26.62
N PRO A 81 -3.36 -24.46 27.14
CA PRO A 81 -3.31 -25.85 26.70
C PRO A 81 -4.67 -26.48 26.97
N GLN A 82 -5.53 -26.48 25.95
CA GLN A 82 -6.84 -27.08 25.98
C GLN A 82 -6.67 -28.55 25.65
N GLU A 83 -7.19 -29.41 26.52
CA GLU A 83 -7.18 -30.85 26.27
C GLU A 83 -7.79 -31.13 24.90
N GLY A 84 -7.05 -31.84 24.05
CA GLY A 84 -7.57 -32.21 22.74
C GLY A 84 -8.85 -33.04 22.85
N VAL A 85 -9.73 -32.90 21.86
CA VAL A 85 -11.02 -33.60 21.88
C VAL A 85 -10.81 -35.12 21.80
N GLU A 86 -11.42 -35.86 22.72
CA GLU A 86 -11.49 -37.33 22.68
C GLU A 86 -12.62 -37.78 21.74
N PHE A 87 -12.36 -38.83 20.97
CA PHE A 87 -13.32 -39.43 20.06
C PHE A 87 -13.06 -40.93 19.86
N GLU A 88 -14.08 -41.64 19.40
CA GLU A 88 -13.97 -43.06 19.07
C GLU A 88 -13.98 -43.23 17.54
N PHE A 89 -13.03 -44.00 17.02
CA PHE A 89 -12.95 -44.35 15.61
C PHE A 89 -12.72 -45.86 15.46
N ARG A 90 -13.68 -46.55 14.84
CA ARG A 90 -13.63 -48.01 14.61
C ARG A 90 -13.35 -48.80 15.89
N GLU A 91 -14.12 -48.53 16.96
CA GLU A 91 -14.01 -49.19 18.27
C GLU A 91 -12.70 -48.91 19.03
N VAL A 92 -11.91 -47.93 18.57
CA VAL A 92 -10.65 -47.52 19.21
C VAL A 92 -10.77 -46.06 19.64
N HIS A 93 -10.33 -45.77 20.86
CA HIS A 93 -10.37 -44.44 21.44
C HIS A 93 -9.12 -43.65 21.03
N TYR A 94 -9.33 -42.40 20.62
CA TYR A 94 -8.32 -41.46 20.21
C TYR A 94 -8.56 -40.11 20.85
N LYS A 95 -7.54 -39.27 20.86
CA LYS A 95 -7.60 -37.89 21.31
C LYS A 95 -6.76 -37.03 20.37
N PHE A 96 -7.19 -35.79 20.12
CA PHE A 96 -6.25 -34.81 19.58
C PHE A 96 -5.11 -34.55 20.58
N ALA A 97 -3.89 -34.37 20.09
CA ALA A 97 -2.77 -34.06 20.96
C ALA A 97 -3.02 -32.73 21.72
N ASP A 98 -2.47 -32.58 22.92
CA ASP A 98 -2.67 -31.35 23.72
C ASP A 98 -2.01 -30.11 23.07
N ASP A 99 -1.08 -30.33 22.15
CA ASP A 99 -0.46 -29.31 21.29
C ASP A 99 -1.10 -29.22 19.90
N ALA A 100 -2.17 -29.98 19.63
CA ALA A 100 -2.88 -29.92 18.36
C ALA A 100 -3.70 -28.62 18.25
N PRO A 101 -3.70 -27.96 17.07
CA PRO A 101 -4.45 -26.72 16.89
C PRO A 101 -5.96 -26.97 16.98
N LYS A 102 -6.71 -25.97 17.45
CA LYS A 102 -8.18 -26.02 17.60
C LYS A 102 -8.89 -26.12 16.24
N MET A 103 -8.32 -25.50 15.22
CA MET A 103 -8.81 -25.54 13.84
C MET A 103 -7.71 -25.99 12.91
N LEU A 104 -8.06 -26.86 11.96
CA LEU A 104 -7.18 -27.35 10.91
C LEU A 104 -7.75 -26.93 9.56
N LEU A 105 -6.89 -26.33 8.73
CA LEU A 105 -7.23 -26.05 7.35
C LEU A 105 -7.04 -27.33 6.53
N ILE A 106 -8.14 -27.95 6.09
CA ILE A 106 -8.11 -29.16 5.27
C ILE A 106 -8.68 -28.80 3.90
N GLY A 107 -7.81 -28.82 2.88
CA GLY A 107 -8.13 -28.27 1.57
C GLY A 107 -8.28 -26.75 1.63
N SER A 108 -9.52 -26.26 1.60
CA SER A 108 -9.87 -24.83 1.67
C SER A 108 -10.86 -24.51 2.80
N GLU A 109 -11.17 -25.50 3.65
CA GLU A 109 -12.12 -25.35 4.74
C GLU A 109 -11.39 -25.39 6.08
N ALA A 110 -11.69 -24.44 6.96
CA ALA A 110 -11.21 -24.43 8.34
C ALA A 110 -12.17 -25.27 9.19
N LEU A 111 -11.70 -26.42 9.64
CA LEU A 111 -12.49 -27.39 10.39
C LEU A 111 -12.02 -27.47 11.85
N THR A 112 -12.95 -27.54 12.78
CA THR A 112 -12.65 -27.74 14.21
C THR A 112 -12.38 -29.22 14.53
N GLN A 113 -11.74 -29.49 15.67
CA GLN A 113 -11.50 -30.86 16.13
C GLN A 113 -12.79 -31.69 16.22
N GLU A 114 -13.90 -31.12 16.68
CA GLU A 114 -15.19 -31.81 16.77
C GLU A 114 -15.83 -32.09 15.42
N GLN A 115 -15.58 -31.23 14.42
CA GLN A 115 -16.05 -31.46 13.06
C GLN A 115 -15.26 -32.60 12.43
N ILE A 116 -13.94 -32.59 12.60
CA ILE A 116 -13.06 -33.65 12.12
C ILE A 116 -13.38 -34.98 12.82
N ALA A 117 -13.63 -34.98 14.12
CA ALA A 117 -14.02 -36.18 14.88
C ALA A 117 -15.34 -36.82 14.39
N LYS A 118 -16.17 -36.09 13.63
CA LYS A 118 -17.41 -36.61 13.03
C LYS A 118 -17.25 -37.06 11.58
N ASP A 119 -16.10 -36.79 10.97
CA ASP A 119 -15.81 -37.12 9.57
C ASP A 119 -14.87 -38.33 9.50
N GLU A 120 -15.43 -39.49 9.15
CA GLU A 120 -14.66 -40.73 9.09
C GLU A 120 -13.57 -40.73 8.01
N ASP A 121 -13.76 -40.03 6.90
CA ASP A 121 -12.78 -39.98 5.81
C ASP A 121 -11.56 -39.16 6.23
N LEU A 122 -11.80 -38.03 6.93
CA LEU A 122 -10.73 -37.23 7.50
C LEU A 122 -9.99 -37.96 8.63
N LEU A 123 -10.72 -38.64 9.52
CA LEU A 123 -10.11 -39.47 10.55
C LEU A 123 -9.27 -40.59 9.96
N LEU A 124 -9.77 -41.25 8.90
CA LEU A 124 -9.02 -42.29 8.19
C LEU A 124 -7.73 -41.72 7.59
N GLN A 125 -7.78 -40.54 6.99
CA GLN A 125 -6.61 -39.88 6.43
C GLN A 125 -5.60 -39.48 7.51
N LEU A 126 -6.05 -38.91 8.63
CA LEU A 126 -5.17 -38.44 9.70
C LEU A 126 -4.56 -39.60 10.49
N ILE A 127 -5.37 -40.60 10.87
CA ILE A 127 -4.89 -41.79 11.60
C ILE A 127 -4.08 -42.69 10.67
N GLY A 128 -4.57 -42.95 9.46
CA GLY A 128 -3.87 -43.76 8.45
C GLY A 128 -2.58 -43.09 7.98
N GLY A 129 -2.57 -41.77 7.89
CA GLY A 129 -1.40 -40.94 7.59
C GLY A 129 -0.43 -40.75 8.77
N ARG A 130 -0.73 -41.32 9.95
CA ARG A 130 0.07 -41.18 11.19
C ARG A 130 0.33 -39.73 11.56
N SER A 131 -0.69 -38.89 11.43
CA SER A 131 -0.63 -37.50 11.86
C SER A 131 -0.23 -37.43 13.34
N PRO A 132 0.77 -36.62 13.71
CA PRO A 132 1.13 -36.43 15.12
C PRO A 132 0.02 -35.74 15.91
N LEU A 133 -0.96 -35.15 15.22
CA LEU A 133 -2.08 -34.42 15.81
C LEU A 133 -3.09 -35.32 16.52
N ILE A 134 -3.07 -36.64 16.27
CA ILE A 134 -3.99 -37.61 16.87
C ILE A 134 -3.17 -38.66 17.62
N VAL A 135 -3.48 -38.83 18.90
CA VAL A 135 -2.88 -39.83 19.77
C VAL A 135 -3.91 -40.92 20.06
N LYS A 136 -3.47 -42.18 20.00
CA LYS A 136 -4.28 -43.31 20.42
C LYS A 136 -4.24 -43.42 21.95
N LEU A 137 -5.40 -43.56 22.58
CA LEU A 137 -5.54 -43.79 24.01
C LEU A 137 -5.37 -45.27 24.38
#